data_AF-A0A970B8L6-F1
#
_entry.id   AF-A0A970B8L6-F1
#
_cell.length_a   1.000
_cell.length_b   1.000
_cell.length_c   1.000
_cell.angle_alpha   90.00
_cell.angle_beta   90.00
_cell.angle_gamma   90.00
#
_symmetry.space_group_name_H-M   'P 1'
#
loop_
_entity.id
_entity.type
_entity.pdbx_description
1 polymer ?
#
loop_
_entity_poly.entity_id
_entity_poly.type
_entity_poly.pdbx_seq_one_letter_code
_entity_poly.pdbx_strand_id
1 'polypeptide(L)'
;MKRFSLSIGTKIIIPYFLLTLAVASVGAFIVTNLVVSSLAERINNQLVDAGQMVSAGIVRHEEHQLQTLRAVLGTEGIPQAAAERDTAVLAQLAPQIIINSNTDAVLFLDEEGQEIYGWRRLLDGAFDEGVETSGSDFGMIPVVQRALRDERDALGNKYVCIRSVPP
;
A
#
# COMPACT_ATOMS: atom_id res chain seq x y z
N MET A 1 -37.68 -51.20 -41.47
CA MET A 1 -37.99 -49.75 -41.43
C MET A 1 -39.25 -49.53 -40.59
N LYS A 2 -39.12 -49.09 -39.32
CA LYS A 2 -40.27 -48.84 -38.44
C LYS A 2 -40.74 -47.39 -38.67
N ARG A 3 -41.91 -47.20 -39.25
CA ARG A 3 -42.52 -45.87 -39.45
C ARG A 3 -43.04 -45.38 -38.10
N PHE A 4 -42.35 -44.40 -37.50
CA PHE A 4 -42.89 -43.66 -36.36
C PHE A 4 -44.08 -42.82 -36.84
N SER A 5 -45.29 -43.32 -36.68
CA SER A 5 -46.49 -42.50 -36.85
C SER A 5 -46.67 -41.65 -35.60
N LEU A 6 -46.32 -40.36 -35.68
CA LEU A 6 -46.64 -39.41 -34.62
C LEU A 6 -48.16 -39.39 -34.37
N SER A 7 -48.55 -39.54 -33.11
CA SER A 7 -49.93 -39.31 -32.64
C SER A 7 -50.40 -37.90 -33.03
N ILE A 8 -51.69 -37.75 -33.34
CA ILE A 8 -52.29 -36.46 -33.71
C ILE A 8 -52.06 -35.40 -32.61
N GLY A 9 -52.04 -35.81 -31.35
CA GLY A 9 -51.77 -34.93 -30.21
C GLY A 9 -50.34 -34.39 -30.21
N THR A 10 -49.35 -35.21 -30.60
CA THR A 10 -47.95 -34.77 -30.69
C THR A 10 -47.75 -33.74 -31.81
N LYS A 11 -48.46 -33.87 -32.94
CA LYS A 11 -48.43 -32.87 -34.03
C LYS A 11 -49.00 -31.52 -33.60
N ILE A 12 -49.95 -31.50 -32.66
CA ILE A 12 -50.54 -30.26 -32.13
C ILE A 12 -49.66 -29.64 -31.04
N ILE A 13 -49.07 -30.45 -30.15
CA ILE A 13 -48.33 -29.94 -28.97
C ILE A 13 -46.91 -29.45 -29.33
N ILE A 14 -46.20 -30.12 -30.25
CA ILE A 14 -44.82 -29.77 -30.63
C ILE A 14 -44.62 -28.27 -30.96
N PRO A 15 -45.43 -27.61 -31.82
CA PRO A 15 -45.17 -26.22 -32.20
C PRO A 15 -45.27 -25.26 -31.00
N TYR A 16 -46.23 -25.47 -30.10
CA TYR A 16 -46.37 -24.67 -28.89
C TYR A 16 -45.24 -24.94 -27.89
N PHE A 17 -44.84 -26.20 -27.72
CA PHE A 17 -43.71 -26.55 -26.87
C PHE A 17 -42.41 -25.90 -27.36
N LEU A 18 -42.16 -25.91 -28.67
CA LEU A 18 -40.99 -25.30 -29.28
C LEU A 18 -41.00 -23.78 -29.08
N LEU A 19 -42.16 -23.13 -29.23
CA LEU A 19 -42.32 -21.71 -28.96
C LEU A 19 -42.03 -21.39 -27.49
N THR A 20 -42.57 -22.16 -26.54
CA THR A 20 -42.29 -21.99 -25.11
C THR A 20 -40.80 -22.17 -24.81
N LEU A 21 -40.15 -23.17 -25.40
CA LEU A 21 -38.72 -23.40 -25.24
C LEU A 21 -37.92 -22.21 -25.78
N ALA A 22 -38.25 -21.71 -26.97
CA ALA A 22 -37.58 -20.55 -27.55
C ALA A 22 -37.73 -19.31 -26.68
N VAL A 23 -38.96 -19.03 -26.19
CA VAL A 23 -39.22 -17.90 -25.28
C VAL A 23 -38.46 -18.06 -23.97
N ALA A 24 -38.45 -19.25 -23.38
CA ALA A 24 -37.70 -19.53 -22.16
C ALA A 24 -36.19 -19.33 -22.37
N SER A 25 -35.63 -19.79 -23.48
CA SER A 25 -34.21 -19.60 -23.81
C SER A 25 -33.86 -18.11 -23.99
N VAL A 26 -34.70 -17.35 -24.70
CA VAL A 26 -34.49 -15.91 -24.87
C VAL A 26 -34.60 -15.17 -23.52
N GLY A 27 -35.59 -15.51 -22.71
CA GLY A 27 -35.76 -14.94 -21.37
C GLY A 27 -34.54 -15.22 -20.47
N ALA A 28 -34.09 -16.47 -20.43
CA ALA A 28 -32.88 -16.86 -19.69
C ALA A 28 -31.65 -16.10 -20.19
N PHE A 29 -31.46 -15.99 -21.50
CA PHE A 29 -30.34 -15.26 -22.10
C PHE A 29 -30.34 -13.78 -21.68
N ILE A 30 -31.49 -13.11 -21.75
CA ILE A 30 -31.60 -11.68 -21.36
C ILE A 30 -31.24 -11.50 -19.88
N VAL A 31 -31.81 -12.33 -18.99
CA VAL A 31 -31.54 -12.24 -17.55
C VAL A 31 -30.07 -12.51 -17.25
N THR A 32 -29.47 -13.56 -17.84
CA THR A 32 -28.06 -13.87 -17.65
C THR A 32 -27.17 -12.72 -18.13
N ASN A 33 -27.43 -12.15 -19.31
CA ASN A 33 -26.64 -11.01 -19.79
C ASN A 33 -26.76 -9.79 -18.88
N LEU A 34 -27.96 -9.51 -18.38
CA LEU A 34 -28.16 -8.39 -17.46
C LEU A 34 -27.40 -8.58 -16.15
N VAL A 35 -27.46 -9.78 -15.57
CA VAL A 35 -26.72 -10.13 -14.35
C VAL A 35 -25.22 -10.07 -14.58
N VAL A 36 -24.72 -10.65 -15.67
CA VAL A 36 -23.28 -10.63 -16.01
C VAL A 36 -22.80 -9.20 -16.23
N SER A 37 -23.55 -8.38 -16.96
CA SER A 37 -23.20 -6.97 -17.19
C SER A 37 -23.16 -6.18 -15.88
N SER A 38 -24.14 -6.39 -14.99
CA SER A 38 -24.19 -5.74 -13.67
C SER A 38 -23.01 -6.16 -12.80
N LEU A 39 -22.66 -7.45 -12.81
CA LEU A 39 -21.52 -7.97 -12.05
C LEU A 39 -20.19 -7.44 -12.58
N ALA A 40 -20.03 -7.39 -13.90
CA ALA A 40 -18.84 -6.82 -14.54
C ALA A 40 -18.64 -5.35 -14.17
N GLU A 41 -19.72 -4.56 -14.23
CA GLU A 41 -19.70 -3.14 -13.85
C GLU A 41 -19.31 -2.97 -12.38
N ARG A 42 -19.88 -3.76 -11.47
CA ARG A 42 -19.54 -3.72 -10.05
C ARG A 42 -18.07 -4.08 -9.80
N ILE A 43 -17.57 -5.15 -10.43
CA ILE A 43 -16.16 -5.56 -10.28
C ILE A 43 -15.25 -4.45 -10.77
N ASN A 44 -15.54 -3.85 -11.92
CA ASN A 44 -14.75 -2.75 -12.46
C ASN A 44 -14.71 -1.55 -11.49
N ASN A 45 -15.87 -1.12 -10.98
CA ASN A 45 -15.94 -0.04 -10.01
C ASN A 45 -15.18 -0.37 -8.71
N GLN A 46 -15.30 -1.60 -8.21
CA GLN A 46 -14.55 -2.03 -7.02
C GLN A 46 -13.04 -2.05 -7.22
N LEU A 47 -12.56 -2.38 -8.43
CA LEU A 47 -11.13 -2.33 -8.74
C LEU A 47 -10.60 -0.89 -8.80
N VAL A 48 -11.39 0.02 -9.38
CA VAL A 48 -11.05 1.45 -9.41
C VAL A 48 -11.02 2.02 -7.99
N ASP A 49 -12.07 1.77 -7.20
CA ASP A 49 -12.15 2.23 -5.80
C ASP A 49 -11.02 1.65 -4.95
N ALA A 50 -10.69 0.36 -5.11
CA ALA A 50 -9.59 -0.27 -4.41
C ALA A 50 -8.24 0.36 -4.80
N GLY A 51 -8.01 0.61 -6.10
CA GLY A 51 -6.80 1.28 -6.57
C GLY A 51 -6.64 2.69 -6.01
N GLN A 52 -7.74 3.46 -5.96
CA GLN A 52 -7.75 4.79 -5.36
C GLN A 52 -7.53 4.73 -3.85
N MET A 53 -8.15 3.78 -3.15
CA MET A 53 -8.00 3.61 -1.70
C MET A 53 -6.56 3.25 -1.31
N VAL A 54 -5.91 2.35 -2.06
CA VAL A 54 -4.50 1.98 -1.84
C VAL A 54 -3.60 3.19 -2.08
N SER A 55 -3.79 3.90 -3.19
CA SER A 55 -3.01 5.10 -3.52
C SER A 55 -3.15 6.18 -2.44
N ALA A 56 -4.38 6.45 -2.00
CA ALA A 56 -4.64 7.38 -0.90
C ALA A 56 -4.06 6.88 0.43
N GLY A 57 -4.03 5.57 0.66
CA GLY A 57 -3.38 4.97 1.83
C GLY A 57 -1.88 5.21 1.86
N ILE A 58 -1.20 5.04 0.73
CA ILE A 58 0.24 5.31 0.60
C ILE A 58 0.52 6.80 0.86
N VAL A 59 -0.24 7.70 0.24
CA VAL A 59 -0.08 9.16 0.45
C VAL A 59 -0.27 9.53 1.91
N ARG A 60 -1.29 8.98 2.61
CA ARG A 60 -1.47 9.23 4.04
C ARG A 60 -0.30 8.72 4.89
N HIS A 61 0.22 7.54 4.57
CA HIS A 61 1.37 6.98 5.29
C HIS A 61 2.62 7.86 5.11
N GLU A 62 2.82 8.35 3.89
CA GLU A 62 3.87 9.28 3.54
C GLU A 62 3.76 10.64 4.24
N GLU A 63 2.54 11.20 4.31
CA GLU A 63 2.27 12.44 5.05
C GLU A 63 2.59 12.28 6.53
N HIS A 64 2.23 11.13 7.11
CA HIS A 64 2.52 10.80 8.51
C HIS A 64 4.03 10.71 8.79
N GLN A 65 4.80 10.06 7.89
CA GLN A 65 6.26 10.02 7.99
C GLN A 65 6.88 11.42 7.91
N LEU A 66 6.40 12.27 6.99
CA LEU A 66 6.89 13.65 6.87
C LEU A 66 6.53 14.50 8.09
N GLN A 67 5.34 14.32 8.66
CA GLN A 67 4.94 14.98 9.90
C GLN A 67 5.85 14.58 11.05
N THR A 68 6.17 13.29 11.16
CA THR A 68 7.12 12.78 12.16
C THR A 68 8.50 13.37 11.96
N LEU A 69 9.03 13.37 10.73
CA LEU A 69 10.32 13.99 10.41
C LEU A 69 10.37 15.46 10.84
N ARG A 70 9.33 16.23 10.55
CA ARG A 70 9.24 17.64 10.95
C ARG A 70 9.15 17.81 12.47
N ALA A 71 8.45 16.93 13.16
CA ALA A 71 8.38 16.95 14.62
C ALA A 71 9.75 16.67 15.26
N VAL A 72 10.47 15.67 14.74
CA VAL A 72 11.83 15.33 15.18
C VAL A 72 12.80 16.48 14.92
N LEU A 73 12.83 17.02 13.70
CA LEU A 73 13.72 18.14 13.35
C LEU A 73 13.35 19.45 14.06
N GLY A 74 12.07 19.65 14.39
CA GLY A 74 11.58 20.81 15.12
C GLY A 74 11.81 20.75 16.63
N THR A 75 12.31 19.62 17.16
CA THR A 75 12.60 19.47 18.58
C THR A 75 13.92 20.16 18.91
N GLU A 76 13.88 21.02 19.93
CA GLU A 76 15.07 21.69 20.45
C GLU A 76 16.14 20.67 20.90
N GLY A 77 17.41 20.92 20.57
CA GLY A 77 18.52 20.00 20.86
C GLY A 77 18.79 18.95 19.79
N ILE A 78 17.78 18.46 19.06
CA ILE A 78 17.99 17.40 18.05
C ILE A 78 18.87 17.85 16.87
N PRO A 79 18.62 19.00 16.20
CA PRO A 79 19.47 19.44 15.10
C PRO A 79 20.92 19.72 15.52
N GLN A 80 21.12 20.23 16.74
CA GLN A 80 22.44 20.53 17.29
C GLN A 80 23.19 19.22 17.60
N ALA A 81 22.54 18.29 18.29
CA ALA A 81 23.12 16.98 18.61
C ALA A 81 23.43 16.17 17.34
N ALA A 82 22.59 16.25 16.31
CA ALA A 82 22.86 15.63 15.02
C ALA A 82 24.10 16.25 14.34
N ALA A 83 24.26 17.58 14.37
CA ALA A 83 25.42 18.27 13.81
C ALA A 83 26.73 17.98 14.58
N GLU A 84 26.65 17.91 15.91
CA GLU A 84 27.80 17.61 16.78
C GLU A 84 28.10 16.11 16.89
N ARG A 85 27.27 15.25 16.28
CA ARG A 85 27.30 13.79 16.39
C ARG A 85 27.21 13.31 17.86
N ASP A 86 26.48 14.05 18.70
CA ASP A 86 26.25 13.70 20.11
C ASP A 86 25.14 12.66 20.24
N THR A 87 25.55 11.40 20.26
CA THR A 87 24.64 10.25 20.40
C THR A 87 23.96 10.20 21.77
N ALA A 88 24.57 10.76 22.82
CA ALA A 88 24.00 10.73 24.17
C ALA A 88 22.77 11.64 24.28
N VAL A 89 22.81 12.81 23.62
CA VAL A 89 21.66 13.72 23.55
C VAL A 89 20.58 13.16 22.63
N LEU A 90 20.95 12.58 21.48
CA LEU A 90 19.99 11.95 20.57
C LEU A 90 19.25 10.78 21.22
N ALA A 91 19.94 9.93 21.99
CA ALA A 91 19.34 8.82 22.73
C ALA A 91 18.35 9.28 23.82
N GLN A 92 18.51 10.48 24.38
CA GLN A 92 17.59 11.01 25.38
C GLN A 92 16.34 11.64 24.77
N LEU A 93 16.49 12.34 23.64
CA LEU A 93 15.43 13.16 23.06
C LEU A 93 14.64 12.44 21.96
N ALA A 94 15.32 11.72 21.06
CA ALA A 94 14.69 11.15 19.88
C ALA A 94 13.62 10.09 20.21
N PRO A 95 13.85 9.11 21.12
CA PRO A 95 12.86 8.06 21.40
C PRO A 95 11.51 8.61 21.86
N GLN A 96 11.50 9.71 22.62
CA GLN A 96 10.27 10.31 23.14
C GLN A 96 9.32 10.75 22.02
N ILE A 97 9.85 11.29 20.93
CA ILE A 97 9.04 11.73 19.79
C ILE A 97 8.70 10.54 18.90
N ILE A 98 9.66 9.65 18.68
CA ILE A 98 9.51 8.53 17.75
C ILE A 98 8.46 7.53 18.26
N ILE A 99 8.51 7.14 19.53
CA ILE A 99 7.54 6.23 20.16
C ILE A 99 6.12 6.81 20.07
N ASN A 100 5.97 8.10 20.36
CA ASN A 100 4.67 8.77 20.28
C ASN A 100 4.16 8.97 18.85
N SER A 101 5.04 8.92 17.85
CA SER A 101 4.68 9.08 16.44
C SER A 101 4.20 7.79 15.77
N ASN A 102 4.28 6.64 16.45
CA ASN A 102 3.95 5.32 15.86
C ASN A 102 4.69 5.05 14.52
N THR A 103 5.94 5.52 14.42
CA THR A 103 6.81 5.30 13.27
C THR A 103 7.71 4.11 13.54
N ASP A 104 7.94 3.28 12.52
CA ASP A 104 8.70 2.03 12.68
C ASP A 104 10.19 2.26 12.91
N ALA A 105 10.77 3.28 12.27
CA ALA A 105 12.19 3.60 12.42
C ALA A 105 12.49 5.06 12.10
N VAL A 106 13.47 5.63 12.79
CA VAL A 106 14.09 6.92 12.46
C VAL A 106 15.60 6.79 12.57
N LEU A 107 16.32 7.29 11.57
CA LEU A 107 17.76 7.20 11.45
C LEU A 107 18.34 8.60 11.23
N PHE A 108 19.39 8.92 11.98
CA PHE A 108 20.21 10.11 11.82
C PHE A 108 21.50 9.71 11.14
N LEU A 109 21.75 10.30 9.98
CA LEU A 109 22.90 10.00 9.13
C LEU A 109 23.83 11.21 9.07
N ASP A 110 25.13 10.97 8.90
CA ASP A 110 26.08 12.00 8.54
C ASP A 110 26.11 12.30 7.02
N GLU A 111 26.97 13.23 6.61
CA GLU A 111 27.13 13.65 5.21
C GLU A 111 27.65 12.53 4.31
N GLU A 112 28.30 11.51 4.89
CA GLU A 112 28.77 10.32 4.21
C GLU A 112 27.68 9.24 4.08
N GLY A 113 26.56 9.37 4.80
CA GLY A 113 25.49 8.39 4.88
C GLY A 113 25.71 7.31 5.94
N GLN A 114 26.62 7.54 6.88
CA GLN A 114 26.87 6.68 8.02
C GLN A 114 25.88 7.02 9.14
N GLU A 115 25.28 5.99 9.74
CA GLU A 115 24.36 6.15 10.87
C GLU A 115 25.08 6.63 12.15
N ILE A 116 24.70 7.81 12.62
CA ILE A 116 25.11 8.39 13.90
C ILE A 116 24.28 7.77 15.02
N TYR A 117 22.96 7.79 14.87
CA TYR A 117 21.99 7.22 15.81
C TYR A 117 20.77 6.77 15.04
N GLY A 118 20.18 5.65 15.45
CA GLY A 118 18.94 5.15 14.93
C GLY A 118 18.09 4.57 16.03
N TRP A 119 16.80 4.60 15.81
CA TRP A 119 15.83 3.93 16.65
C TRP A 119 14.88 3.14 15.75
N ARG A 120 14.60 1.90 16.13
CA ARG A 120 13.70 1.02 15.39
C ARG A 120 12.79 0.28 16.35
N ARG A 121 11.50 0.22 16.02
CA ARG A 121 10.53 -0.57 16.77
C ARG A 121 10.82 -2.06 16.62
N LEU A 122 10.71 -2.80 17.72
CA LEU A 122 10.85 -4.25 17.69
C LEU A 122 9.56 -4.89 17.12
N LEU A 123 9.68 -5.71 16.08
CA LEU A 123 8.52 -6.31 15.39
C LEU A 123 7.69 -7.22 16.30
N ASP A 124 8.33 -7.87 17.27
CA ASP A 124 7.71 -8.81 18.22
C ASP A 124 7.44 -8.19 19.61
N GLY A 125 7.76 -6.91 19.80
CA GLY A 125 7.64 -6.19 21.07
C GLY A 125 6.37 -5.35 21.21
N ALA A 126 6.19 -4.73 22.37
CA ALA A 126 5.14 -3.72 22.56
C ALA A 126 5.41 -2.47 21.69
N PHE A 127 4.38 -1.64 21.43
CA PHE A 127 4.50 -0.48 20.54
C PHE A 127 5.55 0.57 21.00
N ASP A 128 5.90 0.55 22.28
CA ASP A 128 6.90 1.40 22.94
C ASP A 128 8.29 0.74 23.04
N GLU A 129 8.42 -0.54 22.68
CA GLU A 129 9.70 -1.24 22.68
C GLU A 129 10.43 -1.03 21.34
N GLY A 130 11.60 -0.41 21.43
CA GLY A 130 12.50 -0.21 20.30
C GLY A 130 13.94 -0.46 20.67
N VAL A 131 14.75 -0.69 19.64
CA VAL A 131 16.19 -0.92 19.73
C VAL A 131 16.89 0.29 19.14
N GLU A 132 17.90 0.77 19.85
CA GLU A 132 18.81 1.78 19.35
C GLU A 132 19.87 1.14 18.46
N THR A 133 20.10 1.73 17.29
CA THR A 133 21.09 1.29 16.31
C THR A 133 22.10 2.41 16.05
N SER A 134 23.33 2.05 15.69
CA SER A 134 24.36 3.00 15.28
C SER A 134 25.38 2.29 14.40
N GLY A 135 26.08 3.04 13.55
CA GLY A 135 27.20 2.51 12.76
C GLY A 135 26.82 1.71 11.52
N SER A 136 25.55 1.68 11.10
CA SER A 136 25.16 1.10 9.81
C SER A 136 25.50 2.04 8.64
N ASP A 137 26.04 1.49 7.55
CA ASP A 137 26.34 2.24 6.33
C ASP A 137 25.13 2.27 5.38
N PHE A 138 24.63 3.49 5.13
CA PHE A 138 23.59 3.78 4.15
C PHE A 138 24.10 4.59 2.95
N GLY A 139 25.38 4.95 2.91
CA GLY A 139 26.01 5.72 1.85
C GLY A 139 26.01 5.02 0.50
N MET A 140 25.91 3.69 0.47
CA MET A 140 25.72 2.91 -0.76
C MET A 140 24.32 3.00 -1.37
N ILE A 141 23.33 3.52 -0.63
CA ILE A 141 21.95 3.65 -1.12
C ILE A 141 21.87 4.90 -2.02
N PRO A 142 21.52 4.76 -3.32
CA PRO A 142 21.45 5.90 -4.22
C PRO A 142 20.46 6.97 -3.75
N VAL A 143 19.33 6.55 -3.17
CA VAL A 143 18.32 7.47 -2.61
C VAL A 143 18.86 8.30 -1.46
N VAL A 144 19.69 7.73 -0.58
CA VAL A 144 20.29 8.45 0.56
C VAL A 144 21.31 9.47 0.04
N GLN A 145 22.16 9.09 -0.91
CA GLN A 145 23.12 10.02 -1.54
C GLN A 145 22.44 11.20 -2.22
N ARG A 146 21.32 10.97 -2.92
CA ARG A 146 20.53 12.05 -3.53
C ARG A 146 19.94 12.99 -2.48
N ALA A 147 19.43 12.45 -1.37
CA ALA A 147 18.94 13.25 -0.25
C ALA A 147 20.05 14.09 0.40
N LEU A 148 21.22 13.51 0.64
CA LEU A 148 22.37 14.19 1.26
C LEU A 148 22.94 15.31 0.37
N ARG A 149 22.83 15.17 -0.95
CA ARG A 149 23.26 16.19 -1.93
C ARG A 149 22.22 17.31 -2.14
N ASP A 150 21.11 17.29 -1.40
CA ASP A 150 19.91 18.13 -1.64
C ASP A 150 19.50 18.13 -3.12
N GLU A 151 19.63 16.98 -3.79
CA GLU A 151 19.07 16.82 -5.12
C GLU A 151 17.54 16.91 -5.02
N ARG A 152 16.91 17.48 -6.04
CA ARG A 152 15.46 17.60 -6.13
C ARG A 152 15.01 17.14 -7.49
N ASP A 153 13.99 16.30 -7.53
CA ASP A 153 13.34 15.92 -8.78
C ASP A 153 12.00 16.66 -8.96
N ALA A 154 11.24 16.28 -9.98
CA ALA A 154 9.94 16.88 -10.25
C ALA A 154 8.91 16.66 -9.11
N LEU A 155 9.17 15.72 -8.19
CA LEU A 155 8.35 15.40 -7.02
C LEU A 155 8.89 16.02 -5.72
N GLY A 156 10.08 16.65 -5.75
CA GLY A 156 10.66 17.40 -4.64
C GLY A 156 11.95 16.78 -4.09
N ASN A 157 12.18 16.98 -2.78
CA ASN A 157 13.36 16.49 -2.04
C ASN A 157 13.06 15.20 -1.25
N LYS A 158 12.06 14.45 -1.70
CA LYS A 158 11.61 13.22 -1.06
C LYS A 158 11.93 12.03 -1.96
N TYR A 159 12.46 10.99 -1.34
CA TYR A 159 12.83 9.77 -2.05
C TYR A 159 12.30 8.53 -1.35
N VAL A 160 11.89 7.54 -2.15
CA VAL A 160 11.40 6.25 -1.67
C VAL A 160 12.25 5.16 -2.30
N CYS A 161 12.69 4.20 -1.49
CA CYS A 161 13.32 2.96 -1.96
C CYS A 161 12.79 1.76 -1.18
N ILE A 162 12.72 0.61 -1.85
CA ILE A 162 12.42 -0.66 -1.20
C ILE A 162 13.75 -1.38 -1.00
N ARG A 163 14.03 -1.77 0.25
CA ARG A 163 15.21 -2.55 0.61
C ARG A 163 14.83 -3.58 1.67
N SER A 164 15.40 -4.77 1.58
CA SER A 164 15.38 -5.73 2.69
C SER A 164 16.27 -5.18 3.81
N VAL A 165 15.68 -4.86 4.95
CA VAL A 165 16.44 -4.47 6.13
C VAL A 165 17.07 -5.73 6.72
N PRO A 166 18.41 -5.78 6.91
CA PRO A 166 19.04 -6.91 7.60
C PRO A 166 18.52 -6.99 9.05
N PRO A 167 18.45 -8.21 9.63
CA PRO A 167 17.93 -8.44 10.97
C PRO A 167 18.69 -7.63 12.03
#